data_AF-A0A4R6G8P0-F1
#
_entry.id   AF-A0A4R6G8P0-F1
#
_cell.length_a   1.000
_cell.length_b   1.000
_cell.length_c   1.000
_cell.angle_alpha   90.00
_cell.angle_beta   90.00
_cell.angle_gamma   90.00
#
_symmetry.space_group_name_H-M   'P 1'
#
loop_
_entity.id
_entity.type
_entity.pdbx_description
1 polymer ?
#
loop_
_entity_poly.entity_id
_entity_poly.type
_entity_poly.pdbx_seq_one_letter_code
_entity_poly.pdbx_strand_id
1 'polypeptide(L)'
;MTLTAPAAAPSDPYAEAPSASPIRFLYRLNPVAKLAAPAPAMVLLVFVRDAATPAAFLALAYALLLVGVRMTRRLALVLFVGLPIGMFVIGLGFSLWTDPTRIDAGDAVARVGGWTIYLGMLETGFGTALRLGAIVALSLLVGLSTTGPDLARSFVQQLRVPYRIGYTALAALRFVPRFGTELEVIRQAHRVRGAHGGRGPIAAIARWSGYIVPLLAGAIRHAERVALAMDARAFGAYPDRTERHLVPWRVRDTVFVAAFLLVSTAIFWLFFPWGL
;
A
#
# COMPACT_ATOMS: atom_id res chain seq x y z
N MET A 1 25.11 34.32 -0.92
CA MET A 1 24.49 33.90 -2.20
C MET A 1 23.95 32.49 -2.01
N THR A 2 22.76 32.37 -1.43
CA THR A 2 22.12 31.10 -1.08
C THR A 2 21.25 30.65 -2.25
N LEU A 3 21.66 29.57 -2.91
CA LEU A 3 20.87 28.89 -3.94
C LEU A 3 19.63 28.29 -3.29
N THR A 4 18.47 28.93 -3.47
CA THR A 4 17.16 28.35 -3.19
C THR A 4 16.96 27.15 -4.11
N ALA A 5 16.85 25.96 -3.52
CA ALA A 5 16.47 24.76 -4.25
C ALA A 5 15.12 25.00 -4.96
N PRO A 6 14.97 24.60 -6.24
CA PRO A 6 13.71 24.77 -6.95
C PRO A 6 12.60 24.01 -6.21
N ALA A 7 11.49 24.69 -5.95
CA ALA A 7 10.30 24.09 -5.39
C ALA A 7 9.93 22.86 -6.24
N ALA A 8 9.75 21.70 -5.59
CA ALA A 8 9.33 20.49 -6.27
C ALA A 8 8.05 20.80 -7.06
N ALA A 9 8.11 20.64 -8.38
CA ALA A 9 6.97 20.85 -9.25
C ALA A 9 5.76 20.05 -8.72
N PRO A 10 4.54 20.62 -8.73
CA PRO A 10 3.35 19.88 -8.31
C PRO A 10 3.28 18.59 -9.12
N SER A 11 3.34 17.45 -8.45
CA SER A 11 3.19 16.15 -9.08
C SER A 11 1.77 16.07 -9.62
N ASP A 12 1.59 16.22 -10.93
CA ASP A 12 0.31 15.98 -11.58
C ASP A 12 0.04 14.47 -11.57
N PRO A 13 -0.94 13.99 -10.79
CA PRO A 13 -1.26 12.56 -10.73
C PRO A 13 -1.89 12.04 -12.04
N TYR A 14 -2.13 12.92 -13.03
CA TYR A 14 -2.70 12.60 -14.34
C TYR A 14 -1.72 12.85 -15.50
N ALA A 15 -0.49 13.29 -15.24
CA ALA A 15 0.53 13.34 -16.28
C ALA A 15 0.71 11.94 -16.87
N GLU A 16 0.70 11.82 -18.19
CA GLU A 16 0.94 10.55 -18.87
C GLU A 16 2.27 9.98 -18.35
N ALA A 17 2.20 8.80 -17.72
CA ALA A 17 3.39 8.15 -17.21
C ALA A 17 4.37 7.97 -18.38
N PRO A 18 5.63 8.43 -18.25
CA PRO A 18 6.60 8.32 -19.33
C PRO A 18 6.69 6.88 -19.80
N SER A 19 6.77 6.67 -21.11
CA SER A 19 6.78 5.36 -21.77
C SER A 19 7.77 4.42 -21.08
N ALA A 20 7.25 3.53 -20.23
CA ALA A 20 8.08 2.65 -19.42
C ALA A 20 8.84 1.69 -20.34
N SER A 21 10.17 1.61 -20.24
CA SER A 21 11.01 0.64 -20.97
C SER A 21 10.38 -0.76 -21.02
N PRO A 22 10.56 -1.58 -22.08
CA PRO A 22 9.98 -2.92 -22.21
C PRO A 22 10.20 -3.82 -20.99
N ILE A 23 11.31 -3.63 -20.29
CA ILE A 23 11.70 -4.36 -19.09
C ILE A 23 10.76 -4.03 -17.91
N ARG A 24 10.24 -2.80 -17.84
CA ARG A 24 9.36 -2.31 -16.76
C ARG A 24 7.89 -2.59 -17.07
N PHE A 25 7.58 -3.86 -17.29
CA PHE A 25 6.27 -4.32 -17.77
C PHE A 25 5.13 -4.07 -16.77
N LEU A 26 5.41 -4.05 -15.46
CA LEU A 26 4.39 -3.87 -14.42
C LEU A 26 3.61 -2.57 -14.62
N TYR A 27 4.25 -1.45 -14.98
CA TYR A 27 3.51 -0.18 -15.19
C TYR A 27 2.47 -0.24 -16.31
N ARG A 28 2.60 -1.20 -17.23
CA ARG A 28 1.69 -1.35 -18.38
C ARG A 28 0.50 -2.27 -18.09
N LEU A 29 0.57 -3.07 -17.02
CA LEU A 29 -0.51 -4.00 -16.68
C LEU A 29 -1.71 -3.27 -16.08
N ASN A 30 -2.90 -3.84 -16.28
CA ASN A 30 -4.13 -3.35 -15.68
C ASN A 30 -4.04 -3.40 -14.14
N PRO A 31 -4.45 -2.34 -13.41
CA PRO A 31 -4.47 -2.32 -11.95
C PRO A 31 -5.20 -3.50 -11.30
N VAL A 32 -6.35 -3.90 -11.85
CA VAL A 32 -7.12 -5.04 -11.33
C VAL A 32 -6.35 -6.34 -11.52
N ALA A 33 -5.63 -6.52 -12.63
CA ALA A 33 -4.82 -7.71 -12.87
C ALA A 33 -3.69 -7.84 -11.83
N LYS A 34 -3.02 -6.72 -11.52
CA LYS A 34 -1.96 -6.66 -10.51
C LYS A 34 -2.48 -6.99 -9.11
N LEU A 35 -3.73 -6.64 -8.82
CA LEU A 35 -4.37 -6.92 -7.53
C LEU A 35 -4.88 -8.36 -7.47
N ALA A 36 -5.57 -8.81 -8.52
CA ALA A 36 -6.20 -10.12 -8.59
C ALA A 36 -5.19 -11.26 -8.63
N ALA A 37 -4.02 -11.07 -9.26
CA ALA A 37 -2.99 -12.09 -9.35
C ALA A 37 -2.44 -12.53 -7.96
N PRO A 38 -1.90 -11.63 -7.11
CA PRO A 38 -1.36 -12.00 -5.81
C PRO A 38 -2.42 -12.16 -4.70
N ALA A 39 -3.65 -11.64 -4.86
CA ALA A 39 -4.65 -11.67 -3.79
C ALA A 39 -4.96 -13.09 -3.26
N PRO A 40 -5.18 -14.12 -4.10
CA PRO A 40 -5.38 -15.49 -3.60
C PRO A 40 -4.17 -16.02 -2.82
N ALA A 41 -2.94 -15.75 -3.30
CA ALA A 41 -1.72 -16.15 -2.60
C ALA A 41 -1.59 -15.48 -1.24
N MET A 42 -1.89 -14.18 -1.14
CA MET A 42 -1.89 -13.45 0.14
C MET A 42 -2.87 -14.04 1.15
N VAL A 43 -4.08 -14.38 0.72
CA VAL A 43 -5.10 -14.99 1.59
C VAL A 43 -4.67 -16.37 2.05
N LEU A 44 -4.18 -17.22 1.13
CA LEU A 44 -3.74 -18.57 1.46
C LEU A 44 -2.51 -18.56 2.38
N LEU A 45 -1.57 -17.64 2.18
CA LEU A 45 -0.39 -17.46 3.03
C LEU A 45 -0.73 -17.27 4.51
N VAL A 46 -1.91 -16.72 4.85
CA VAL A 46 -2.34 -16.57 6.25
C VAL A 46 -2.42 -17.91 6.98
N PHE A 47 -2.83 -18.97 6.27
CA PHE A 47 -3.08 -20.30 6.83
C PHE A 47 -1.88 -21.25 6.75
N VAL A 48 -0.84 -20.86 6.01
CA VAL A 48 0.40 -21.62 5.82
C VAL A 48 1.19 -21.70 7.13
N ARG A 49 1.68 -22.88 7.51
CA ARG A 49 2.43 -23.06 8.76
C ARG A 49 3.94 -23.21 8.57
N ASP A 50 4.39 -23.63 7.39
CA ASP A 50 5.81 -23.78 7.08
C ASP A 50 6.50 -22.46 6.73
N ALA A 51 7.83 -22.45 6.83
CA ALA A 51 8.66 -21.29 6.48
C ALA A 51 9.08 -21.26 5.00
N ALA A 52 9.04 -22.39 4.29
CA ALA A 52 9.53 -22.49 2.92
C ALA A 52 8.58 -21.80 1.92
N THR A 53 7.28 -21.99 2.08
CA THR A 53 6.24 -21.40 1.24
C THR A 53 6.26 -19.87 1.28
N PRO A 54 6.27 -19.21 2.46
CA PRO A 54 6.44 -17.75 2.52
C PRO A 54 7.76 -17.25 1.94
N ALA A 55 8.87 -17.98 2.14
CA ALA A 55 10.16 -17.63 1.52
C ALA A 55 10.08 -17.65 -0.01
N ALA A 56 9.43 -18.66 -0.60
CA ALA A 56 9.26 -18.78 -2.04
C ALA A 56 8.43 -17.59 -2.60
N PHE A 57 7.34 -17.21 -1.94
CA PHE A 57 6.55 -16.04 -2.33
C PHE A 57 7.30 -14.72 -2.14
N LEU A 58 8.12 -14.60 -1.09
CA LEU A 58 8.98 -13.44 -0.89
C LEU A 58 10.00 -13.33 -2.03
N ALA A 59 10.66 -14.43 -2.39
CA ALA A 59 11.61 -14.46 -3.50
C ALA A 59 10.94 -14.12 -4.85
N LEU A 60 9.75 -14.67 -5.10
CA LEU A 60 8.95 -14.34 -6.28
C LEU A 60 8.58 -12.85 -6.33
N ALA A 61 8.14 -12.28 -5.21
CA ALA A 61 7.81 -10.86 -5.11
C ALA A 61 9.03 -9.98 -5.38
N TYR A 62 10.19 -10.31 -4.80
CA TYR A 62 11.44 -9.60 -5.08
C TYR A 62 11.83 -9.69 -6.55
N ALA A 63 11.79 -10.88 -7.15
CA ALA A 63 12.11 -11.07 -8.57
C ALA A 63 11.22 -10.18 -9.46
N LEU A 64 9.91 -10.17 -9.22
CA LEU A 64 8.96 -9.34 -9.97
C LEU A 64 9.17 -7.84 -9.74
N LEU A 65 9.48 -7.42 -8.51
CA LEU A 65 9.74 -6.01 -8.20
C LEU A 65 11.04 -5.51 -8.83
N LEU A 66 12.11 -6.30 -8.77
CA LEU A 66 13.42 -5.95 -9.33
C LEU A 66 13.38 -5.82 -10.85
N VAL A 67 12.63 -6.70 -11.53
CA VAL A 67 12.49 -6.67 -13.00
C VAL A 67 11.45 -5.62 -13.42
N GLY A 68 10.29 -5.60 -12.77
CA GLY A 68 9.11 -4.90 -13.28
C GLY A 68 8.99 -3.43 -12.89
N VAL A 69 9.65 -2.96 -11.82
CA VAL A 69 9.50 -1.59 -11.29
C VAL A 69 10.77 -0.76 -11.53
N ARG A 70 10.64 0.58 -11.52
CA ARG A 70 11.80 1.48 -11.50
C ARG A 70 12.50 1.47 -10.16
N MET A 71 13.68 0.83 -10.13
CA MET A 71 14.57 0.88 -8.98
C MET A 71 15.02 2.31 -8.72
N THR A 72 14.42 2.91 -7.70
CA THR A 72 14.77 4.22 -7.15
C THR A 72 15.49 3.98 -5.83
N ARG A 73 16.41 4.87 -5.41
CA ARG A 73 17.12 4.73 -4.13
C ARG A 73 16.16 4.51 -2.93
N ARG A 74 15.02 5.20 -2.94
CA ARG A 74 13.97 5.02 -1.93
C ARG A 74 13.38 3.61 -1.93
N LEU A 75 13.11 3.06 -3.12
CA LEU A 75 12.60 1.70 -3.25
C LEU A 75 13.63 0.65 -2.81
N ALA A 76 14.89 0.82 -3.21
CA ALA A 76 15.97 -0.04 -2.76
C ALA A 76 16.09 -0.03 -1.22
N LEU A 77 15.99 1.15 -0.60
CA LEU A 77 16.02 1.27 0.85
C LEU A 77 14.80 0.59 1.51
N VAL A 78 13.60 0.74 0.96
CA VAL A 78 12.42 0.03 1.48
C VAL A 78 12.57 -1.49 1.36
N LEU A 79 13.04 -2.00 0.22
CA LEU A 79 13.14 -3.45 -0.01
C LEU A 79 14.33 -4.08 0.73
N PHE A 80 15.51 -3.49 0.69
CA PHE A 80 16.73 -4.12 1.23
C PHE A 80 17.06 -3.70 2.66
N VAL A 81 16.39 -2.68 3.19
CA VAL A 81 16.62 -2.20 4.57
C VAL A 81 15.32 -2.20 5.36
N GLY A 82 14.28 -1.50 4.87
CA GLY A 82 13.02 -1.35 5.59
C GLY A 82 12.30 -2.68 5.85
N LEU A 83 12.09 -3.47 4.80
CA LEU A 83 11.40 -4.76 4.91
C LEU A 83 12.17 -5.77 5.79
N PRO A 84 13.48 -6.03 5.60
CA PRO A 84 14.19 -6.99 6.46
C PRO A 84 14.32 -6.52 7.91
N ILE A 85 14.49 -5.21 8.17
CA ILE A 85 14.45 -4.69 9.55
C ILE A 85 13.06 -4.89 10.15
N GLY A 86 12.00 -4.60 9.40
CA GLY A 86 10.62 -4.85 9.85
C GLY A 86 10.38 -6.32 10.17
N MET A 87 10.82 -7.23 9.29
CA MET A 87 10.74 -8.67 9.51
C MET A 87 11.54 -9.09 10.75
N PHE A 88 12.74 -8.54 10.95
CA PHE A 88 13.55 -8.85 12.13
C PHE A 88 12.87 -8.41 13.43
N VAL A 89 12.35 -7.18 13.47
CA VAL A 89 11.64 -6.63 14.64
C VAL A 89 10.37 -7.43 14.94
N ILE A 90 9.57 -7.73 13.91
CA ILE A 90 8.37 -8.55 14.05
C ILE A 90 8.73 -9.97 14.49
N GLY A 91 9.75 -10.58 13.89
CA GLY A 91 10.19 -11.94 14.20
C GLY A 91 10.64 -12.07 15.64
N LEU A 92 11.46 -11.13 16.12
CA LEU A 92 11.87 -11.08 17.52
C LEU A 92 10.67 -10.82 18.45
N GLY A 93 9.80 -9.88 18.10
CA GLY A 93 8.61 -9.56 18.89
C GLY A 93 7.69 -10.76 19.08
N PHE A 94 7.36 -11.46 17.99
CA PHE A 94 6.54 -12.68 18.05
C PHE A 94 7.27 -13.82 18.77
N SER A 95 8.58 -13.99 18.58
CA SER A 95 9.34 -15.02 19.29
C SER A 95 9.24 -14.86 20.81
N LEU A 96 9.30 -13.61 21.31
CA LEU A 96 9.23 -13.31 22.74
C LEU A 96 7.80 -13.42 23.33
N TRP A 97 6.77 -13.23 22.50
CA TRP A 97 5.36 -13.32 22.90
C TRP A 97 4.77 -14.72 22.80
N THR A 98 5.50 -15.62 22.14
CA THR A 98 5.01 -16.97 21.87
C THR A 98 5.10 -17.83 23.12
N ASP A 99 3.97 -18.45 23.49
CA ASP A 99 3.85 -19.29 24.68
C ASP A 99 4.58 -20.64 24.46
N PRO A 100 5.60 -20.97 25.27
CA PRO A 100 6.34 -22.23 25.17
C PRO A 100 5.46 -23.48 25.36
N THR A 101 4.33 -23.35 26.05
CA THR A 101 3.47 -24.51 26.38
C THR A 101 2.61 -24.98 25.21
N ARG A 102 2.51 -24.17 24.15
CA ARG A 102 1.66 -24.45 22.97
C ARG A 102 2.45 -24.97 21.78
N ILE A 103 3.76 -25.15 21.93
CA ILE A 103 4.69 -25.45 20.83
C ILE A 103 5.69 -26.48 21.34
N ASP A 104 6.18 -27.32 20.43
CA ASP A 104 7.35 -28.16 20.68
C ASP A 104 8.57 -27.24 20.87
N ALA A 105 8.80 -26.84 22.12
CA ALA A 105 9.79 -25.84 22.46
C ALA A 105 11.21 -26.25 21.99
N GLY A 106 11.51 -27.56 21.98
CA GLY A 106 12.82 -28.07 21.59
C GLY A 106 13.91 -27.57 22.55
N ASP A 107 15.12 -27.38 22.01
CA ASP A 107 16.28 -26.98 22.81
C ASP A 107 16.21 -25.51 23.25
N ALA A 108 16.75 -25.25 24.45
CA ALA A 108 16.91 -23.90 24.96
C ALA A 108 18.09 -23.21 24.28
N VAL A 109 17.84 -22.12 23.56
CA VAL A 109 18.85 -21.35 22.81
C VAL A 109 19.53 -20.31 23.71
N ALA A 110 18.75 -19.62 24.53
CA ALA A 110 19.28 -18.58 25.42
C ALA A 110 18.44 -18.47 26.70
N ARG A 111 19.10 -18.24 27.84
CA ARG A 111 18.44 -17.94 29.10
C ARG A 111 18.80 -16.52 29.52
N VAL A 112 17.79 -15.66 29.66
CA VAL A 112 17.95 -14.29 30.14
C VAL A 112 17.12 -14.15 31.42
N GLY A 113 17.81 -14.24 32.57
CA GLY A 113 17.15 -14.26 33.88
C GLY A 113 16.20 -15.46 34.03
N GLY A 114 14.94 -15.20 34.38
CA GLY A 114 13.89 -16.23 34.49
C GLY A 114 13.26 -16.65 33.16
N TRP A 115 13.63 -16.02 32.04
CA TRP A 115 13.08 -16.29 30.72
C TRP A 115 14.03 -17.22 29.94
N THR A 116 13.50 -18.34 29.47
CA THR A 116 14.24 -19.26 28.59
C THR A 116 13.64 -19.16 27.19
N ILE A 117 14.47 -18.77 26.22
CA ILE A 117 14.12 -18.71 24.81
C ILE A 117 14.42 -20.07 24.20
N TYR A 118 13.38 -20.67 23.65
CA TYR A 118 13.41 -21.98 23.02
C TYR A 118 13.54 -21.85 21.50
N LEU A 119 14.13 -22.86 20.85
CA LEU A 119 14.29 -22.84 19.40
C LEU A 119 12.94 -22.75 18.68
N GLY A 120 11.93 -23.49 19.15
CA GLY A 120 10.58 -23.45 18.58
C GLY A 120 9.92 -22.05 18.63
N MET A 121 10.23 -21.24 19.64
CA MET A 121 9.76 -19.84 19.69
C MET A 121 10.37 -19.00 18.57
N LEU A 122 11.66 -19.20 18.31
CA LEU A 122 12.38 -18.47 17.27
C LEU A 122 11.87 -18.85 15.88
N GLU A 123 11.69 -20.15 15.63
CA GLU A 123 11.18 -20.67 14.36
C GLU A 123 9.77 -20.15 14.05
N THR A 124 8.87 -20.17 15.03
CA THR A 124 7.51 -19.64 14.85
C THR A 124 7.47 -18.12 14.69
N GLY A 125 8.27 -17.38 15.45
CA GLY A 125 8.37 -15.93 15.33
C GLY A 125 8.92 -15.49 13.98
N PHE A 126 10.06 -16.05 13.56
CA PHE A 126 10.65 -15.75 12.25
C PHE A 126 9.84 -16.30 11.08
N GLY A 127 9.18 -17.46 11.22
CA GLY A 127 8.23 -17.97 10.23
C GLY A 127 7.04 -17.03 10.03
N THR A 128 6.51 -16.46 11.12
CA THR A 128 5.44 -15.46 11.06
C THR A 128 5.92 -14.16 10.43
N ALA A 129 7.12 -13.69 10.78
CA ALA A 129 7.71 -12.51 10.16
C ALA A 129 7.94 -12.69 8.66
N LEU A 130 8.36 -13.88 8.23
CA LEU A 130 8.53 -14.23 6.83
C LEU A 130 7.20 -14.23 6.07
N ARG A 131 6.15 -14.78 6.68
CA ARG A 131 4.77 -14.73 6.16
C ARG A 131 4.29 -13.30 5.96
N LEU A 132 4.42 -12.46 6.98
CA LEU A 132 4.03 -11.05 6.90
C LEU A 132 4.89 -10.29 5.89
N GLY A 133 6.20 -10.56 5.86
CA GLY A 133 7.13 -9.99 4.88
C GLY A 133 6.75 -10.33 3.44
N ALA A 134 6.38 -11.58 3.17
CA ALA A 134 5.91 -12.04 1.86
C ALA A 134 4.60 -11.34 1.45
N ILE A 135 3.62 -11.24 2.35
CA ILE A 135 2.36 -10.53 2.10
C ILE A 135 2.61 -9.05 1.79
N VAL A 136 3.48 -8.39 2.57
CA VAL A 136 3.87 -7.00 2.33
C VAL A 136 4.57 -6.87 0.99
N ALA A 137 5.54 -7.73 0.66
CA ALA A 137 6.26 -7.67 -0.62
C ALA A 137 5.33 -7.88 -1.83
N LEU A 138 4.38 -8.80 -1.73
CA LEU A 138 3.34 -8.99 -2.75
C LEU A 138 2.44 -7.75 -2.86
N SER A 139 2.12 -7.07 -1.76
CA SER A 139 1.29 -5.86 -1.78
C SER A 139 2.01 -4.67 -2.43
N LEU A 140 3.33 -4.61 -2.29
CA LEU A 140 4.17 -3.61 -2.93
C LEU A 140 4.15 -3.71 -4.46
N LEU A 141 3.89 -4.90 -5.04
CA LEU A 141 3.72 -5.04 -6.49
C LEU A 141 2.61 -4.12 -7.00
N VAL A 142 1.47 -4.08 -6.32
CA VAL A 142 0.34 -3.22 -6.68
C VAL A 142 0.66 -1.77 -6.33
N GLY A 143 1.07 -1.51 -5.08
CA GLY A 143 1.24 -0.16 -4.55
C GLY A 143 2.31 0.67 -5.27
N LEU A 144 3.37 0.04 -5.79
CA LEU A 144 4.46 0.75 -6.47
C LEU A 144 4.27 0.88 -7.97
N SER A 145 3.45 0.04 -8.58
CA SER A 145 3.27 0.01 -10.04
C SER A 145 1.95 0.59 -10.52
N THR A 146 1.10 1.08 -9.60
CA THR A 146 -0.28 1.49 -9.88
C THR A 146 -0.56 2.87 -9.28
N THR A 147 -1.24 3.73 -10.03
CA THR A 147 -1.71 5.03 -9.53
C THR A 147 -3.11 4.89 -8.90
N GLY A 148 -3.40 5.70 -7.88
CA GLY A 148 -4.73 5.72 -7.25
C GLY A 148 -5.88 5.98 -8.24
N PRO A 149 -5.76 6.97 -9.16
CA PRO A 149 -6.80 7.22 -10.14
C PRO A 149 -7.03 6.06 -11.12
N ASP A 150 -5.97 5.41 -11.60
CA ASP A 150 -6.12 4.27 -12.52
C ASP A 150 -6.73 3.06 -11.82
N LEU A 151 -6.40 2.84 -10.53
CA LEU A 151 -7.05 1.81 -9.73
C LEU A 151 -8.55 2.08 -9.59
N ALA A 152 -8.95 3.30 -9.23
CA ALA A 152 -10.37 3.66 -9.11
C ALA A 152 -11.12 3.52 -10.46
N ARG A 153 -10.52 3.96 -11.57
CA ARG A 153 -11.08 3.76 -12.93
C ARG A 153 -11.23 2.29 -13.28
N SER A 154 -10.24 1.47 -12.93
CA SER A 154 -10.27 0.05 -13.23
C SER A 154 -11.36 -0.70 -12.46
N PHE A 155 -11.69 -0.27 -11.24
CA PHE A 155 -12.82 -0.82 -10.49
C PHE A 155 -14.16 -0.52 -11.16
N VAL A 156 -14.33 0.68 -11.71
CA VAL A 156 -15.54 1.01 -12.48
C VAL A 156 -15.60 0.20 -13.78
N GLN A 157 -14.49 0.13 -14.53
CA GLN A 157 -14.49 -0.45 -15.87
C GLN A 157 -14.48 -1.99 -15.88
N GLN A 158 -13.71 -2.63 -15.01
CA GLN A 158 -13.58 -4.10 -14.97
C GLN A 158 -14.47 -4.76 -13.92
N LEU A 159 -14.53 -4.20 -12.70
CA LEU A 159 -15.34 -4.76 -11.62
C LEU A 159 -16.79 -4.25 -11.63
N ARG A 160 -17.15 -3.39 -12.61
CA ARG A 160 -18.49 -2.80 -12.78
C ARG A 160 -19.02 -2.13 -11.50
N VAL A 161 -18.12 -1.55 -10.71
CA VAL A 161 -18.51 -0.73 -9.55
C VAL A 161 -19.32 0.47 -10.07
N PRO A 162 -20.46 0.82 -9.45
CA PRO A 162 -21.26 1.97 -9.88
C PRO A 162 -20.40 3.23 -10.02
N TYR A 163 -20.50 3.90 -11.17
CA TYR A 163 -19.62 5.04 -11.49
C TYR A 163 -19.73 6.15 -10.45
N ARG A 164 -20.88 6.31 -9.78
CA ARG A 164 -21.07 7.25 -8.68
C ARG A 164 -20.08 7.02 -7.54
N ILE A 165 -19.82 5.76 -7.19
CA ILE A 165 -18.85 5.38 -6.15
C ILE A 165 -17.42 5.57 -6.65
N GLY A 166 -17.12 5.07 -7.86
CA GLY A 166 -15.77 5.19 -8.43
C GLY A 166 -15.33 6.64 -8.64
N TYR A 167 -16.23 7.52 -9.10
CA TYR A 167 -15.95 8.95 -9.24
C TYR A 167 -15.83 9.66 -7.91
N THR A 168 -16.50 9.20 -6.85
CA THR A 168 -16.30 9.73 -5.51
C THR A 168 -14.87 9.44 -5.02
N ALA A 169 -14.36 8.23 -5.27
CA ALA A 169 -12.96 7.90 -4.99
C ALA A 169 -11.99 8.76 -5.81
N LEU A 170 -12.25 8.97 -7.11
CA LEU A 170 -11.45 9.86 -7.96
C LEU A 170 -11.46 11.32 -7.47
N ALA A 171 -12.63 11.82 -7.04
CA ALA A 171 -12.77 13.15 -6.49
C ALA A 171 -11.98 13.29 -5.17
N ALA A 172 -12.11 12.31 -4.27
CA ALA A 172 -11.37 12.28 -3.01
C ALA A 172 -9.85 12.34 -3.24
N LEU A 173 -9.32 11.54 -4.17
CA LEU A 173 -7.90 11.57 -4.54
C LEU A 173 -7.44 12.95 -5.05
N ARG A 174 -8.32 13.68 -5.75
CA ARG A 174 -8.05 15.04 -6.23
C ARG A 174 -8.13 16.09 -5.10
N PHE A 175 -8.93 15.85 -4.08
CA PHE A 175 -9.08 16.79 -2.95
C PHE A 175 -7.91 16.73 -1.97
N VAL A 176 -7.22 15.58 -1.85
CA VAL A 176 -6.04 15.43 -0.98
C VAL A 176 -5.00 16.55 -1.17
N PRO A 177 -4.45 16.80 -2.39
CA PRO A 177 -3.45 17.86 -2.57
C PRO A 177 -4.02 19.24 -2.27
N ARG A 178 -5.29 19.49 -2.59
CA ARG A 178 -5.97 20.76 -2.31
C ARG A 178 -6.07 21.03 -0.81
N PHE A 179 -6.50 20.04 -0.02
CA PHE A 179 -6.58 20.18 1.43
C PHE A 179 -5.21 20.30 2.10
N GLY A 180 -4.15 19.73 1.48
CA GLY A 180 -2.78 20.00 1.88
C GLY A 180 -2.42 21.48 1.78
N THR A 181 -2.77 22.14 0.67
CA THR A 181 -2.57 23.59 0.51
C THR A 181 -3.42 24.41 1.47
N GLU A 182 -4.69 24.02 1.68
CA GLU A 182 -5.59 24.72 2.60
C GLU A 182 -5.13 24.62 4.06
N LEU A 183 -4.64 23.43 4.46
CA LEU A 183 -4.02 23.23 5.77
C LEU A 183 -2.80 24.14 5.95
N GLU A 184 -1.97 24.30 4.92
CA GLU A 184 -0.82 25.20 5.02
C GLU A 184 -1.27 26.65 5.19
N VAL A 185 -2.27 27.12 4.43
CA VAL A 185 -2.83 28.47 4.62
C VAL A 185 -3.37 28.67 6.04
N ILE A 186 -4.09 27.68 6.59
CA ILE A 186 -4.59 27.71 7.97
C ILE A 186 -3.42 27.82 8.97
N ARG A 187 -2.37 27.01 8.81
CA ARG A 187 -1.18 27.05 9.68
C ARG A 187 -0.49 28.42 9.65
N GLN A 188 -0.37 29.02 8.47
CA GLN A 188 0.22 30.35 8.29
C GLN A 188 -0.65 31.43 8.96
N ALA A 189 -1.97 31.38 8.80
CA ALA A 189 -2.90 32.32 9.43
C ALA A 189 -2.86 32.23 10.97
N HIS A 190 -2.82 31.02 11.53
CA HIS A 190 -2.67 30.82 12.98
C HIS A 190 -1.33 31.35 13.50
N ARG A 191 -0.25 31.21 12.71
CA ARG A 191 1.06 31.75 13.08
C ARG A 191 1.06 33.28 13.16
N VAL A 192 0.40 33.95 12.22
CA VAL A 192 0.23 35.42 12.22
C VAL A 192 -0.62 35.88 13.41
N ARG A 193 -1.67 35.13 13.77
CA ARG A 193 -2.53 35.42 14.94
C ARG A 193 -1.86 35.14 16.30
N GLY A 194 -0.59 34.77 16.32
CA GLY A 194 0.13 34.51 17.56
C GLY A 194 -0.30 33.23 18.27
N ALA A 195 -0.99 32.30 17.59
CA ALA A 195 -1.41 31.01 18.16
C ALA A 195 -0.22 30.03 18.27
N HIS A 196 0.81 30.43 19.03
CA HIS A 196 1.95 29.60 19.39
C HIS A 196 1.65 28.94 20.72
N GLY A 197 0.92 27.83 20.70
CA GLY A 197 0.56 27.06 21.90
C GLY A 197 1.74 26.36 22.57
N GLY A 198 2.87 27.02 22.77
CA GLY A 198 4.09 26.47 23.39
C GLY A 198 4.88 25.49 22.51
N ARG A 199 6.01 25.01 23.05
CA ARG A 199 6.85 23.95 22.45
C ARG A 199 6.56 22.62 23.15
N GLY A 200 6.56 21.52 22.40
CA GLY A 200 6.36 20.17 22.94
C GLY A 200 5.22 19.38 22.28
N PRO A 201 5.07 18.08 22.63
CA PRO A 201 4.09 17.18 22.02
C PRO A 201 2.64 17.51 22.40
N ILE A 202 2.38 17.86 23.66
CA ILE A 202 1.04 18.25 24.15
C ILE A 202 0.57 19.54 23.46
N ALA A 203 1.47 20.51 23.40
CA ALA A 203 1.33 21.75 22.66
C ALA A 203 1.02 21.52 21.16
N ALA A 204 1.62 20.49 20.54
CA ALA A 204 1.33 20.13 19.15
C ALA A 204 -0.10 19.60 18.98
N ILE A 205 -0.57 18.74 19.88
CA ILE A 205 -1.93 18.20 19.86
C ILE A 205 -2.95 19.33 20.01
N ALA A 206 -2.73 20.26 20.95
CA ALA A 206 -3.60 21.41 21.14
C ALA A 206 -3.64 22.35 19.91
N ARG A 207 -2.56 22.46 19.13
CA ARG A 207 -2.59 23.20 17.86
C ARG A 207 -3.39 22.49 16.78
N TRP A 208 -3.33 21.16 16.74
CA TRP A 208 -4.07 20.36 15.77
C TRP A 208 -5.58 20.54 15.90
N SER A 209 -6.12 20.60 17.13
CA SER A 209 -7.55 20.86 17.33
C SER A 209 -8.00 22.20 16.71
N GLY A 210 -7.15 23.23 16.79
CA GLY A 210 -7.41 24.54 16.17
C GLY A 210 -7.39 24.52 14.64
N TYR A 211 -6.67 23.59 14.00
CA TYR A 211 -6.61 23.46 12.54
C TYR A 211 -7.75 22.60 11.97
N ILE A 212 -8.21 21.61 12.73
CA ILE A 212 -9.22 20.64 12.27
C ILE A 212 -10.55 21.33 11.96
N VAL A 213 -11.05 22.18 12.85
CA VAL A 213 -12.34 22.86 12.68
C VAL A 213 -12.40 23.70 11.40
N PRO A 214 -11.46 24.64 11.14
CA PRO A 214 -11.50 25.44 9.91
C PRO A 214 -11.28 24.58 8.66
N LEU A 215 -10.42 23.55 8.73
CA LEU A 215 -10.20 22.65 7.60
C LEU A 215 -11.45 21.84 7.26
N LEU A 216 -12.14 21.31 8.27
CA LEU A 216 -13.38 20.56 8.09
C LEU A 216 -14.49 21.45 7.52
N ALA A 217 -14.63 22.67 8.05
CA ALA A 217 -15.59 23.64 7.51
C ALA A 217 -15.26 24.01 6.04
N GLY A 218 -13.97 24.13 5.70
CA GLY A 218 -13.50 24.31 4.33
C GLY A 218 -13.84 23.12 3.43
N ALA A 219 -13.63 21.90 3.92
CA ALA A 219 -13.96 20.67 3.22
C ALA A 219 -15.45 20.50 2.96
N ILE A 220 -16.32 20.81 3.92
CA ILE A 220 -17.79 20.78 3.76
C ILE A 220 -18.23 21.77 2.68
N ARG A 221 -17.80 23.04 2.78
CA ARG A 221 -18.11 24.06 1.75
C ARG A 221 -17.56 23.70 0.37
N HIS A 222 -16.45 22.97 0.32
CA HIS A 222 -15.92 22.47 -0.95
C HIS A 222 -16.78 21.35 -1.52
N ALA A 223 -17.16 20.37 -0.69
CA ALA A 223 -18.02 19.26 -1.07
C ALA A 223 -19.39 19.74 -1.57
N GLU A 224 -20.03 20.67 -0.88
CA GLU A 224 -21.32 21.28 -1.29
C GLU A 224 -21.21 21.94 -2.67
N ARG A 225 -20.18 22.75 -2.90
CA ARG A 225 -19.95 23.39 -4.20
C ARG A 225 -19.70 22.38 -5.31
N VAL A 226 -18.97 21.30 -5.02
CA VAL A 226 -18.74 20.23 -6.00
C VAL A 226 -20.03 19.47 -6.28
N ALA A 227 -20.83 19.16 -5.26
CA ALA A 227 -22.12 18.48 -5.42
C ALA A 227 -23.07 19.31 -6.30
N LEU A 228 -23.27 20.59 -5.98
CA LEU A 228 -24.10 21.50 -6.80
C LEU A 228 -23.60 21.59 -8.25
N ALA A 229 -22.28 21.65 -8.46
CA ALA A 229 -21.70 21.66 -9.80
C ALA A 229 -21.86 20.32 -10.55
N MET A 230 -21.92 19.19 -9.82
CA MET A 230 -22.17 17.87 -10.38
C MET A 230 -23.64 17.71 -10.78
N ASP A 231 -24.57 18.17 -9.94
CA ASP A 231 -26.01 18.16 -10.22
C ASP A 231 -26.35 19.04 -11.42
N ALA A 232 -25.76 20.24 -11.50
CA ALA A 232 -25.91 21.13 -12.66
C ALA A 232 -25.39 20.54 -13.97
N ARG A 233 -24.46 19.57 -13.90
CA ARG A 233 -23.94 18.81 -15.06
C ARG A 233 -24.67 17.49 -15.29
N ALA A 234 -25.81 17.29 -14.63
CA ALA A 234 -26.61 16.07 -14.69
C ALA A 234 -25.80 14.80 -14.34
N PHE A 235 -24.82 14.91 -13.44
CA PHE A 235 -24.09 13.73 -12.96
C PHE A 235 -25.07 12.80 -12.23
N GLY A 236 -25.18 11.56 -12.68
CA GLY A 236 -26.18 10.65 -12.12
C GLY A 236 -27.43 10.46 -12.97
N ALA A 237 -27.66 11.29 -14.00
CA ALA A 237 -28.92 11.25 -14.76
C ALA A 237 -29.16 9.92 -15.50
N TYR A 238 -28.09 9.19 -15.83
CA TYR A 238 -28.15 7.91 -16.52
C TYR A 238 -27.51 6.78 -15.69
N PRO A 239 -27.95 5.52 -15.87
CA PRO A 239 -27.31 4.35 -15.25
C PRO A 239 -25.85 4.17 -15.69
N ASP A 240 -25.57 4.50 -16.96
CA ASP A 240 -24.26 4.34 -17.59
C ASP A 240 -23.66 5.68 -18.00
N ARG A 241 -22.33 5.71 -18.08
CA ARG A 241 -21.56 6.88 -18.47
C ARG A 241 -20.44 6.50 -19.43
N THR A 242 -20.24 7.31 -20.46
CA THR A 242 -19.07 7.22 -21.33
C THR A 242 -17.81 7.70 -20.61
N GLU A 243 -16.80 6.84 -20.49
CA GLU A 243 -15.54 7.14 -19.81
C GLU A 243 -14.52 7.79 -20.76
N ARG A 244 -13.97 8.95 -20.36
CA ARG A 244 -12.92 9.64 -21.14
C ARG A 244 -11.58 8.92 -21.12
N HIS A 245 -11.23 8.32 -19.98
CA HIS A 245 -9.96 7.63 -19.80
C HIS A 245 -10.20 6.13 -19.64
N LEU A 246 -9.80 5.38 -20.66
CA LEU A 246 -9.95 3.93 -20.67
C LEU A 246 -8.71 3.25 -20.11
N VAL A 247 -8.93 2.27 -19.25
CA VAL A 247 -7.92 1.35 -18.72
C VAL A 247 -8.29 -0.03 -19.26
N PRO A 248 -8.08 -0.32 -20.55
CA PRO A 248 -8.57 -1.54 -21.16
C PRO A 248 -7.87 -2.77 -20.57
N TRP A 249 -8.63 -3.85 -20.42
CA TRP A 249 -8.06 -5.16 -20.15
C TRP A 249 -7.47 -5.71 -21.45
N ARG A 250 -6.19 -6.10 -21.42
CA ARG A 250 -5.46 -6.62 -22.58
C ARG A 250 -5.04 -8.06 -22.34
N VAL A 251 -4.71 -8.77 -23.42
CA VAL A 251 -4.25 -10.19 -23.35
C VAL A 251 -3.07 -10.38 -22.38
N ARG A 252 -2.14 -9.41 -22.34
CA ARG A 252 -1.01 -9.42 -21.38
C ARG A 252 -1.44 -9.46 -19.91
N ASP A 253 -2.60 -8.90 -19.58
CA ASP A 253 -3.13 -8.87 -18.22
C ASP A 253 -3.64 -10.26 -17.83
N THR A 254 -4.36 -10.92 -18.75
CA THR A 254 -4.76 -12.33 -18.59
C THR A 254 -3.56 -13.26 -18.47
N VAL A 255 -2.55 -13.09 -19.33
CA VAL A 255 -1.31 -13.90 -19.28
C VAL A 255 -0.60 -13.70 -17.94
N PHE A 256 -0.50 -12.46 -17.45
CA PHE A 256 0.10 -12.19 -16.15
C PHE A 256 -0.65 -12.86 -15.00
N VAL A 257 -1.97 -12.73 -14.95
CA VAL A 257 -2.80 -13.36 -13.91
C VAL A 257 -2.69 -14.88 -13.97
N ALA A 258 -2.83 -15.47 -15.16
CA ALA A 258 -2.74 -16.92 -15.34
C ALA A 258 -1.35 -17.46 -14.96
N ALA A 259 -0.27 -16.81 -15.41
CA ALA A 259 1.09 -17.21 -15.08
C ALA A 259 1.35 -17.09 -13.57
N PHE A 260 0.91 -16.01 -12.93
CA PHE A 260 1.06 -15.83 -11.48
C PHE A 260 0.29 -16.90 -10.71
N LEU A 261 -0.95 -17.20 -11.08
CA LEU A 261 -1.75 -18.25 -10.44
C LEU A 261 -1.13 -19.64 -10.66
N LEU A 262 -0.59 -19.92 -11.83
CA LEU A 262 0.12 -21.18 -12.12
C LEU A 262 1.36 -21.31 -11.23
N VAL A 263 2.20 -20.28 -11.14
CA VAL A 263 3.38 -20.30 -10.26
C VAL A 263 2.97 -20.42 -8.79
N SER A 264 1.94 -19.68 -8.36
CA SER A 264 1.40 -19.73 -7.01
C SER A 264 0.90 -21.14 -6.64
N THR A 265 0.11 -21.75 -7.52
CA THR A 265 -0.38 -23.13 -7.33
C THR A 265 0.76 -24.14 -7.33
N ALA A 266 1.77 -23.99 -8.19
CA ALA A 266 2.95 -24.85 -8.18
C ALA A 266 3.74 -24.74 -6.86
N ILE A 267 3.92 -23.53 -6.32
CA ILE A 267 4.56 -23.32 -5.01
C ILE A 267 3.74 -24.02 -3.92
N PHE A 268 2.44 -23.79 -3.85
CA PHE A 268 1.57 -24.42 -2.85
C PHE A 268 1.54 -25.95 -2.97
N TRP A 269 1.61 -26.49 -4.18
CA TRP A 269 1.62 -27.93 -4.41
C TRP A 269 2.97 -28.56 -4.04
N LEU A 270 4.09 -27.93 -4.41
CA LEU A 270 5.44 -28.43 -4.16
C LEU A 270 5.78 -28.46 -2.67
N PHE A 271 5.46 -27.39 -1.94
CA PHE A 271 5.78 -27.32 -0.51
C PHE A 271 4.72 -27.97 0.37
N PHE A 272 3.54 -28.26 -0.18
CA PHE A 272 2.40 -28.86 0.52
C PHE A 272 2.26 -28.35 1.96
N PRO A 273 1.98 -27.04 2.15
CA PRO A 273 2.06 -26.34 3.43
C PRO A 273 1.03 -26.81 4.48
N TRP A 274 0.15 -27.71 4.06
CA TRP A 274 -0.93 -28.30 4.85
C TRP A 274 -0.51 -29.63 5.50
N GLY A 275 0.60 -30.21 5.04
CA GLY A 275 1.22 -31.35 5.69
C GLY A 275 1.94 -30.88 6.94
N LEU A 276 1.48 -31.36 8.09
CA LEU A 276 2.21 -31.29 9.36
C LEU A 276 3.38 -32.27 9.33
#